data_AF-A0A1G0XES2-F1
#
_entry.id   AF-A0A1G0XES2-F1
#
_cell.length_a   1.000
_cell.length_b   1.000
_cell.length_c   1.000
_cell.angle_alpha   90.00
_cell.angle_beta   90.00
_cell.angle_gamma   90.00
#
_symmetry.space_group_name_H-M   'P 1'
#
loop_
_entity.id
_entity.type
_entity.pdbx_description
1 polymer ?
#
loop_
_entity_poly.entity_id
_entity_poly.type
_entity_poly.pdbx_seq_one_letter_code
_entity_poly.pdbx_strand_id
1 'polypeptide(L)'
;MAYLTFDYLNQRSGILKEAFENRSMYNFDDFEQNRVFLSHRHRDIDIVKNVIGFLQELGGTIYVDYLDDVLPDKTNFETAAILRNRIDSCAKFILLASPNSSESKWIPWELGIGDRKGLNNVAILPLVENRDNWKEREYYQIYGSIQISQQGNWCFFTPQKSKGIKLTEWLTNSSLLLEG
;
A
#
# COMPACT_ATOMS: atom_id res chain seq x y z
N MET A 1 1.73 6.44 -18.36
CA MET A 1 2.09 5.74 -17.10
C MET A 1 1.25 4.49 -17.06
N ALA A 2 1.75 3.35 -16.56
CA ALA A 2 0.95 2.13 -16.50
C ALA A 2 0.75 1.70 -15.04
N TYR A 3 -0.50 1.50 -14.65
CA TYR A 3 -0.91 1.21 -13.28
C TYR A 3 -1.30 -0.26 -13.06
N LEU A 4 -1.50 -0.63 -11.80
CA LEU A 4 -2.00 -1.95 -11.42
C LEU A 4 -3.44 -2.10 -11.87
N THR A 5 -3.76 -3.22 -12.53
CA THR A 5 -5.11 -3.47 -13.03
C THR A 5 -5.80 -4.63 -12.31
N PHE A 6 -7.14 -4.59 -12.27
CA PHE A 6 -7.93 -5.72 -11.81
C PHE A 6 -7.62 -6.99 -12.61
N ASP A 7 -7.50 -6.87 -13.93
CA ASP A 7 -7.13 -8.00 -14.80
C ASP A 7 -5.79 -8.62 -14.43
N TYR A 8 -4.78 -7.80 -14.14
CA TYR A 8 -3.47 -8.29 -13.72
C TYR A 8 -3.56 -9.10 -12.43
N LEU A 9 -4.31 -8.60 -11.44
CA LEU A 9 -4.51 -9.30 -10.17
C LEU A 9 -5.33 -10.58 -10.35
N ASN A 10 -6.39 -10.54 -11.18
CA ASN A 10 -7.26 -11.69 -11.42
C ASN A 10 -6.54 -12.81 -12.14
N GLN A 11 -5.74 -12.50 -13.17
CA GLN A 11 -4.95 -13.49 -13.90
C GLN A 11 -3.91 -14.19 -13.03
N ARG A 12 -3.43 -13.51 -11.98
CA ARG A 12 -2.40 -14.03 -11.05
C ARG A 12 -2.98 -14.48 -9.70
N SER A 13 -4.30 -14.43 -9.52
CA SER A 13 -4.99 -14.61 -8.24
C SER A 13 -4.55 -15.86 -7.47
N GLY A 14 -4.36 -17.01 -8.15
CA GLY A 14 -3.89 -18.24 -7.51
C GLY A 14 -2.52 -18.09 -6.84
N ILE A 15 -1.53 -17.59 -7.60
CA ILE A 15 -0.15 -17.39 -7.12
C ILE A 15 -0.10 -16.30 -6.04
N LEU A 16 -0.87 -15.22 -6.22
CA LEU A 16 -0.90 -14.12 -5.26
C LEU A 16 -1.52 -14.52 -3.91
N LYS A 17 -2.55 -15.38 -3.93
CA LYS A 17 -3.14 -15.94 -2.71
C LYS A 17 -2.17 -16.89 -2.01
N GLU A 18 -1.47 -17.73 -2.76
CA GLU A 18 -0.44 -18.60 -2.20
C GLU A 18 0.71 -17.79 -1.57
N ALA A 19 1.17 -16.72 -2.25
CA ALA A 19 2.16 -15.80 -1.70
C ALA A 19 1.67 -15.13 -0.41
N PHE A 20 0.39 -14.75 -0.37
CA PHE A 20 -0.27 -14.21 0.81
C PHE A 20 -0.27 -15.19 1.99
N GLU A 21 -0.72 -16.41 1.77
CA GLU A 21 -0.80 -17.47 2.79
C GLU A 21 0.58 -17.89 3.31
N ASN A 22 1.56 -18.02 2.42
CA ASN A 22 2.91 -18.41 2.80
C ASN A 22 3.61 -17.33 3.66
N ARG A 23 3.32 -16.04 3.42
CA ARG A 23 3.89 -14.94 4.22
C ARG A 23 3.14 -14.63 5.50
N SER A 24 1.81 -14.83 5.55
CA SER A 24 1.04 -14.64 6.79
C SER A 24 1.44 -15.65 7.86
N MET A 25 2.08 -16.76 7.49
CA MET A 25 2.64 -17.76 8.40
C MET A 25 3.97 -17.35 9.07
N TYR A 26 4.63 -16.27 8.62
CA TYR A 26 5.81 -15.73 9.31
C TYR A 26 5.35 -14.84 10.48
N ASN A 27 5.84 -15.12 11.69
CA ASN A 27 5.60 -14.27 12.86
C ASN A 27 6.03 -12.84 12.54
N PHE A 28 5.06 -11.93 12.47
CA PHE A 28 5.29 -10.52 12.16
C PHE A 28 6.24 -9.84 13.16
N ASP A 29 6.48 -10.42 14.33
CA ASP A 29 7.25 -9.86 15.44
C ASP A 29 8.69 -9.45 15.11
N ASP A 30 9.37 -10.08 14.13
CA ASP A 30 10.79 -9.80 13.84
C ASP A 30 11.04 -8.53 13.00
N PHE A 31 10.00 -7.91 12.41
CA PHE A 31 10.18 -6.84 11.40
C PHE A 31 9.29 -5.60 11.57
N GLU A 32 8.86 -5.26 12.79
CA GLU A 32 8.09 -4.01 13.07
C GLU A 32 8.66 -2.79 12.29
N GLN A 33 9.99 -2.62 12.30
CA GLN A 33 10.73 -1.51 11.69
C GLN A 33 10.71 -1.45 10.15
N ASN A 34 10.19 -2.46 9.45
CA ASN A 34 10.14 -2.51 7.98
C ASN A 34 8.72 -2.76 7.43
N ARG A 35 7.69 -2.75 8.28
CA ARG A 35 6.31 -2.97 7.81
C ARG A 35 5.79 -1.80 7.00
N VAL A 36 4.92 -2.12 6.05
CA VAL A 36 4.18 -1.16 5.23
C VAL A 36 2.72 -1.28 5.59
N PHE A 37 2.13 -0.19 6.10
CA PHE A 37 0.69 -0.13 6.35
C PHE A 37 -0.06 0.00 5.03
N LEU A 38 -1.03 -0.88 4.76
CA LEU A 38 -1.87 -0.83 3.58
C LEU A 38 -3.27 -0.27 3.93
N SER A 39 -3.45 1.03 3.69
CA SER A 39 -4.75 1.68 3.75
C SER A 39 -5.59 1.30 2.54
N HIS A 40 -6.82 0.89 2.77
CA HIS A 40 -7.74 0.45 1.73
C HIS A 40 -9.20 0.60 2.19
N ARG A 41 -10.14 0.39 1.29
CA ARG A 41 -11.56 0.34 1.65
C ARG A 41 -11.87 -1.03 2.23
N HIS A 42 -12.34 -1.07 3.47
CA HIS A 42 -12.67 -2.32 4.19
C HIS A 42 -13.63 -3.28 3.46
N ARG A 43 -14.42 -2.81 2.49
CA ARG A 43 -15.31 -3.66 1.68
C ARG A 43 -14.62 -4.36 0.49
N ASP A 44 -13.36 -4.03 0.22
CA ASP A 44 -12.60 -4.51 -0.93
C ASP A 44 -11.69 -5.71 -0.56
N ILE A 45 -12.06 -6.51 0.46
CA ILE A 45 -11.21 -7.55 1.08
C ILE A 45 -10.62 -8.53 0.07
N ASP A 46 -11.44 -9.05 -0.86
CA ASP A 46 -10.98 -10.09 -1.79
C ASP A 46 -9.89 -9.61 -2.74
N ILE A 47 -10.03 -8.37 -3.25
CA ILE A 47 -9.00 -7.80 -4.11
C ILE A 47 -7.77 -7.36 -3.31
N VAL A 48 -7.96 -6.95 -2.06
CA VAL A 48 -6.88 -6.57 -1.15
C VAL A 48 -5.97 -7.75 -0.85
N LYS A 49 -6.49 -8.98 -0.70
CA LYS A 49 -5.66 -10.19 -0.56
C LYS A 49 -4.68 -10.36 -1.74
N ASN A 50 -5.16 -10.18 -2.96
CA ASN A 50 -4.31 -10.23 -4.15
C ASN A 50 -3.29 -9.09 -4.18
N VAL A 51 -3.67 -7.89 -3.76
CA VAL A 51 -2.75 -6.74 -3.64
C VAL A 51 -1.66 -7.01 -2.60
N ILE A 52 -2.00 -7.60 -1.45
CA ILE A 52 -1.03 -7.97 -0.43
C ILE A 52 -0.05 -9.00 -0.99
N GLY A 53 -0.55 -10.08 -1.60
CA GLY A 53 0.29 -11.09 -2.26
C GLY A 53 1.24 -10.46 -3.28
N PHE A 54 0.75 -9.50 -4.08
CA PHE A 54 1.56 -8.78 -5.07
C PHE A 54 2.71 -7.99 -4.42
N LEU A 55 2.42 -7.24 -3.36
CA LEU A 55 3.45 -6.48 -2.64
C LEU A 55 4.44 -7.40 -1.91
N GLN A 56 3.98 -8.55 -1.44
CA GLN A 56 4.79 -9.56 -0.76
C GLN A 56 5.72 -10.32 -1.71
N GLU A 57 5.27 -10.65 -2.94
CA GLU A 57 6.13 -11.17 -4.01
C GLU A 57 7.29 -10.21 -4.30
N LEU A 58 7.05 -8.90 -4.15
CA LEU A 58 8.04 -7.85 -4.33
C LEU A 58 8.89 -7.59 -3.08
N GLY A 59 8.78 -8.42 -2.04
CA GLY A 59 9.59 -8.30 -0.84
C GLY A 59 8.90 -7.61 0.34
N GLY A 60 7.77 -6.94 0.15
CA GLY A 60 7.15 -6.07 1.15
C GLY A 60 6.47 -6.80 2.32
N THR A 61 6.76 -6.39 3.56
CA THR A 61 6.07 -6.88 4.76
C THR A 61 4.84 -6.03 5.02
N ILE A 62 3.66 -6.53 4.65
CA ILE A 62 2.43 -5.73 4.63
C ILE A 62 1.61 -5.94 5.88
N TYR A 63 1.24 -4.84 6.53
CA TYR A 63 0.27 -4.80 7.61
C TYR A 63 -1.07 -4.28 7.08
N VAL A 64 -2.16 -4.94 7.47
CA VAL A 64 -3.53 -4.52 7.14
C VAL A 64 -4.44 -4.75 8.35
N ASP A 65 -5.40 -3.85 8.56
CA ASP A 65 -6.25 -3.80 9.76
C ASP A 65 -7.16 -5.02 9.94
N TYR A 66 -7.79 -5.56 8.89
CA TYR A 66 -8.70 -6.71 9.02
C TYR A 66 -8.00 -8.04 9.31
N LEU A 67 -6.66 -8.11 9.23
CA LEU A 67 -5.89 -9.28 9.66
C LEU A 67 -5.48 -9.20 11.15
N ASP A 68 -5.75 -8.08 11.82
CA ASP A 68 -5.53 -7.94 13.26
C ASP A 68 -6.86 -8.24 13.97
N ASP A 69 -6.98 -9.45 14.53
CA ASP A 69 -8.16 -9.92 15.27
C ASP A 69 -8.52 -9.03 16.49
N VAL A 70 -7.63 -8.11 16.87
CA VAL A 70 -7.82 -7.12 17.95
C VAL A 70 -8.59 -5.89 17.46
N LEU A 71 -8.71 -5.67 16.15
CA LEU A 71 -9.45 -4.55 15.57
C LEU A 71 -10.90 -4.96 15.22
N PRO A 72 -11.93 -4.23 15.68
CA PRO A 72 -13.31 -4.51 15.30
C PRO A 72 -13.56 -4.16 13.84
N ASP A 73 -14.53 -4.86 13.22
CA ASP A 73 -15.00 -4.70 11.83
C ASP A 73 -15.30 -3.25 11.39
N LYS A 74 -15.48 -2.33 12.35
CA LYS A 74 -15.63 -0.91 12.09
C LYS A 74 -14.74 -0.13 13.04
N THR A 75 -13.82 0.65 12.47
CA THR A 75 -13.09 1.67 13.22
C THR A 75 -14.11 2.56 13.92
N ASN A 76 -13.96 2.65 15.24
CA ASN A 76 -14.71 3.52 16.14
C ASN A 76 -13.70 4.38 16.91
N PHE A 77 -14.19 5.26 17.79
CA PHE A 77 -13.31 6.16 18.54
C PHE A 77 -12.25 5.42 19.39
N GLU A 78 -12.64 4.30 20.00
CA GLU A 78 -11.77 3.50 20.88
C GLU A 78 -10.66 2.80 20.07
N THR A 79 -10.97 2.38 18.85
CA THR A 79 -10.04 1.62 18.00
C THR A 79 -9.22 2.50 17.07
N ALA A 80 -9.60 3.77 16.91
CA ALA A 80 -8.78 4.77 16.25
C ALA A 80 -7.41 4.95 16.93
N ALA A 81 -7.32 4.81 18.27
CA ALA A 81 -6.04 4.88 18.98
C ALA A 81 -5.13 3.69 18.61
N ILE A 82 -5.69 2.48 18.55
CA ILE A 82 -4.96 1.27 18.15
C ILE A 82 -4.50 1.41 16.70
N LEU A 83 -5.40 1.77 15.80
CA LEU A 83 -5.10 1.93 14.38
C LEU A 83 -4.02 3.00 14.15
N ARG A 84 -4.08 4.12 14.87
CA ARG A 84 -3.02 5.15 14.83
C ARG A 84 -1.67 4.57 15.25
N ASN A 85 -1.61 3.82 16.35
CA ASN A 85 -0.37 3.20 16.81
C ASN A 85 0.18 2.19 15.78
N ARG A 86 -0.69 1.44 15.10
CA ARG A 86 -0.30 0.51 14.02
C ARG A 86 0.23 1.23 12.78
N ILE A 87 -0.41 2.32 12.38
CA ILE A 87 0.10 3.17 11.31
C ILE A 87 1.47 3.72 11.72
N ASP A 88 1.62 4.22 12.95
CA ASP A 88 2.86 4.81 13.45
C ASP A 88 4.00 3.80 13.56
N SER A 89 3.73 2.54 13.94
CA SER A 89 4.76 1.49 14.02
C SER A 89 5.26 0.99 12.66
N CYS A 90 4.48 1.13 11.59
CA CYS A 90 4.92 0.81 10.24
C CYS A 90 5.93 1.85 9.72
N ALA A 91 6.97 1.42 9.01
CA ALA A 91 7.94 2.35 8.40
C ALA A 91 7.36 3.12 7.22
N LYS A 92 6.45 2.49 6.47
CA LYS A 92 5.85 3.06 5.24
C LYS A 92 4.35 2.95 5.23
N PHE A 93 3.75 3.70 4.33
CA PHE A 93 2.32 3.74 4.12
C PHE A 93 2.00 3.63 2.62
N ILE A 94 1.10 2.72 2.27
CA ILE A 94 0.50 2.61 0.95
C ILE A 94 -0.99 2.84 1.07
N LEU A 95 -1.53 3.73 0.23
CA LEU A 95 -2.96 3.87 0.02
C LEU A 95 -3.36 3.17 -1.28
N LEU A 96 -4.20 2.14 -1.18
CA LEU A 96 -4.80 1.50 -2.35
C LEU A 96 -5.94 2.37 -2.90
N ALA A 97 -5.66 3.08 -3.98
CA ALA A 97 -6.63 3.92 -4.67
C ALA A 97 -7.44 3.08 -5.68
N SER A 98 -8.39 2.29 -5.18
CA SER A 98 -9.42 1.62 -5.99
C SER A 98 -10.49 2.63 -6.46
N PRO A 99 -11.30 2.33 -7.49
CA PRO A 99 -12.39 3.22 -7.93
C PRO A 99 -13.35 3.60 -6.79
N ASN A 100 -13.58 2.67 -5.86
CA ASN A 100 -14.49 2.82 -4.74
C ASN A 100 -13.81 3.33 -3.45
N SER A 101 -12.48 3.46 -3.42
CA SER A 101 -11.72 3.99 -2.27
C SER A 101 -12.28 5.33 -1.79
N SER A 102 -12.82 6.10 -2.72
CA SER A 102 -13.45 7.39 -2.51
C SER A 102 -14.61 7.41 -1.51
N GLU A 103 -15.28 6.27 -1.32
CA GLU A 103 -16.43 6.11 -0.43
C GLU A 103 -16.04 5.89 1.04
N SER A 104 -14.77 5.62 1.33
CA SER A 104 -14.30 5.42 2.69
C SER A 104 -14.07 6.77 3.39
N LYS A 105 -14.78 6.99 4.50
CA LYS A 105 -14.56 8.14 5.38
C LYS A 105 -13.25 8.04 6.18
N TRP A 106 -12.67 6.85 6.29
CA TRP A 106 -11.47 6.58 7.09
C TRP A 106 -10.18 6.80 6.31
N ILE A 107 -10.19 6.54 5.00
CA ILE A 107 -9.00 6.70 4.14
C ILE A 107 -8.37 8.10 4.27
N PRO A 108 -9.12 9.23 4.22
CA PRO A 108 -8.51 10.55 4.41
C PRO A 108 -7.87 10.73 5.80
N TRP A 109 -8.45 10.14 6.84
CA TRP A 109 -7.93 10.21 8.20
C TRP A 109 -6.65 9.37 8.36
N GLU A 110 -6.65 8.13 7.83
CA GLU A 110 -5.46 7.27 7.80
C GLU A 110 -4.31 7.91 7.01
N LEU A 111 -4.63 8.49 5.85
CA LEU A 111 -3.64 9.19 5.03
C LEU A 111 -3.04 10.39 5.77
N GLY A 112 -3.86 11.17 6.49
CA GLY A 112 -3.35 12.28 7.31
C GLY A 112 -2.41 11.82 8.45
N ILE A 113 -2.60 10.62 8.98
CA ILE A 113 -1.66 10.03 9.96
C ILE A 113 -0.39 9.55 9.26
N GLY A 114 -0.53 8.84 8.12
CA GLY A 114 0.56 8.33 7.31
C GLY A 114 1.46 9.42 6.72
N ASP A 115 0.89 10.58 6.40
CA ASP A 115 1.58 11.78 5.89
C ASP A 115 2.79 12.18 6.75
N ARG A 116 2.69 11.98 8.07
CA ARG A 116 3.76 12.27 9.05
C ARG A 116 5.05 11.47 8.82
N LYS A 117 5.02 10.41 8.01
CA LYS A 117 6.20 9.61 7.63
C LYS A 117 7.07 10.29 6.57
N GLY A 118 6.57 11.35 5.95
CA GLY A 118 7.22 12.09 4.87
C GLY A 118 6.97 11.49 3.49
N LEU A 119 7.07 12.33 2.46
CA LEU A 119 6.67 12.00 1.08
C LEU A 119 7.43 10.82 0.45
N ASN A 120 8.61 10.48 0.98
CA ASN A 120 9.40 9.33 0.52
C ASN A 120 8.89 7.99 1.06
N ASN A 121 8.03 8.00 2.08
CA ASN A 121 7.53 6.80 2.77
C ASN A 121 6.01 6.63 2.61
N VAL A 122 5.35 7.52 1.87
CA VAL A 122 3.92 7.47 1.59
C VAL A 122 3.71 7.32 0.09
N ALA A 123 3.01 6.26 -0.30
CA ALA A 123 2.73 5.96 -1.70
C ALA A 123 1.24 5.76 -1.96
N ILE A 124 0.80 6.22 -3.11
CA ILE A 124 -0.49 5.88 -3.70
C ILE A 124 -0.27 4.70 -4.63
N LEU A 125 -1.08 3.65 -4.48
CA LEU A 125 -1.15 2.51 -5.39
C LEU A 125 -2.48 2.58 -6.16
N PRO A 126 -2.49 3.13 -7.38
CA PRO A 126 -3.68 3.14 -8.22
C PRO A 126 -4.05 1.72 -8.63
N LEU A 127 -5.30 1.33 -8.41
CA LEU A 127 -5.91 0.12 -8.94
C LEU A 127 -7.01 0.52 -9.92
N VAL A 128 -6.79 0.20 -11.20
CA VAL A 128 -7.62 0.69 -12.31
C VAL A 128 -8.18 -0.45 -13.16
N GLU A 129 -9.28 -0.22 -13.86
CA GLU A 129 -9.79 -1.19 -14.84
C GLU A 129 -8.89 -1.24 -16.09
N ASN A 130 -8.53 -0.06 -16.59
CA ASN A 130 -7.66 0.10 -17.74
C ASN A 130 -6.42 0.92 -17.34
N ARG A 131 -5.23 0.50 -17.83
CA ARG A 131 -3.91 1.03 -17.43
C ARG A 131 -3.78 2.54 -17.56
N ASP A 132 -4.56 3.17 -18.43
CA ASP A 132 -4.50 4.59 -18.75
C ASP A 132 -5.61 5.43 -18.11
N ASN A 133 -6.53 4.82 -17.36
CA ASN A 133 -7.72 5.51 -16.82
C ASN A 133 -7.72 5.51 -15.29
N TRP A 134 -6.86 6.35 -14.70
CA TRP A 134 -6.95 6.69 -13.29
C TRP A 134 -7.64 8.04 -13.12
N LYS A 135 -8.85 8.05 -12.53
CA LYS A 135 -9.52 9.27 -12.10
C LYS A 135 -8.92 9.68 -10.75
N GLU A 136 -7.80 10.40 -10.82
CA GLU A 136 -7.03 10.82 -9.66
C GLU A 136 -7.87 11.74 -8.76
N ARG A 137 -7.61 11.70 -7.44
CA ARG A 137 -8.03 12.77 -6.54
C ARG A 137 -6.94 13.84 -6.53
N GLU A 138 -7.34 15.11 -6.53
CA GLU A 138 -6.40 16.25 -6.59
C GLU A 138 -5.30 16.16 -5.52
N TYR A 139 -5.64 15.77 -4.29
CA TYR A 139 -4.67 15.69 -3.20
C TYR A 139 -3.76 14.45 -3.26
N TYR A 140 -4.06 13.44 -4.09
CA TYR A 140 -3.15 12.29 -4.27
C TYR A 140 -1.85 12.69 -4.99
N GLN A 141 -1.88 13.76 -5.78
CA GLN A 141 -0.72 14.27 -6.53
C GLN A 141 0.38 14.82 -5.61
N ILE A 142 0.06 15.05 -4.34
CA ILE A 142 1.02 15.47 -3.30
C ILE A 142 1.94 14.30 -2.89
N TYR A 143 1.50 13.05 -3.11
CA TYR A 143 2.19 11.84 -2.66
C TYR A 143 2.88 11.12 -3.80
N GLY A 144 3.86 10.27 -3.46
CA GLY A 144 4.47 9.42 -4.47
C GLY A 144 3.50 8.37 -4.98
N SER A 145 3.74 7.84 -6.18
CA SER A 145 2.89 6.83 -6.80
C SER A 145 3.66 5.56 -7.17
N ILE A 146 2.98 4.42 -7.05
CA ILE A 146 3.46 3.14 -7.54
C ILE A 146 2.95 2.94 -8.96
N GLN A 147 3.88 2.76 -9.90
CA GLN A 147 3.55 2.58 -11.32
C GLN A 147 4.64 1.79 -12.04
N ILE A 148 4.30 1.30 -13.22
CA ILE A 148 5.24 0.63 -14.12
C ILE A 148 6.05 1.70 -14.87
N SER A 149 7.37 1.60 -14.76
CA SER A 149 8.32 2.42 -15.51
C SER A 149 8.29 2.12 -17.02
N GLN A 150 8.90 2.98 -17.84
CA GLN A 150 9.04 2.74 -19.29
C GLN A 150 9.75 1.43 -19.63
N GLN A 151 10.54 0.90 -18.70
CA GLN A 151 11.29 -0.36 -18.83
C GLN A 151 10.47 -1.59 -18.39
N GLY A 152 9.19 -1.41 -18.02
CA GLY A 152 8.30 -2.51 -17.60
C GLY A 152 8.46 -2.92 -16.14
N ASN A 153 9.31 -2.25 -15.35
CA ASN A 153 9.51 -2.57 -13.94
C ASN A 153 8.60 -1.75 -13.03
N TRP A 154 8.09 -2.38 -11.96
CA TRP A 154 7.39 -1.69 -10.87
C TRP A 154 8.34 -0.76 -10.12
N CYS A 155 7.96 0.51 -10.02
CA CYS A 155 8.74 1.53 -9.32
C CYS A 155 7.84 2.43 -8.47
N PHE A 156 8.42 2.97 -7.41
CA PHE A 156 7.89 4.11 -6.66
C PHE A 156 8.46 5.41 -7.24
N PHE A 157 7.59 6.37 -7.49
CA PHE A 157 7.95 7.70 -7.99
C PHE A 157 7.50 8.74 -6.97
N THR A 158 8.45 9.48 -6.40
CA THR A 158 8.11 10.65 -5.58
C THR A 158 7.54 11.77 -6.47
N PRO A 159 6.69 12.67 -5.94
CA PRO A 159 6.15 13.80 -6.71
C PRO A 159 7.24 14.71 -7.30
N GLN A 160 8.40 14.77 -6.64
CA GLN A 160 9.47 15.73 -6.93
C GLN A 160 10.57 15.16 -7.85
N LYS A 161 10.67 13.84 -8.04
CA LYS A 161 11.76 13.20 -8.81
C LYS A 161 11.24 12.59 -10.11
N SER A 162 12.02 12.78 -11.18
CA SER A 162 11.77 12.18 -12.49
C SER A 162 12.16 10.70 -12.58
N LYS A 163 13.10 10.24 -11.74
CA LYS A 163 13.59 8.85 -11.72
C LYS A 163 12.90 8.05 -10.61
N GLY A 164 12.24 6.96 -10.99
CA GLY A 164 11.62 6.03 -10.05
C GLY A 164 12.63 5.12 -9.35
N ILE A 165 12.33 4.77 -8.10
CA ILE A 165 13.04 3.77 -7.29
C ILE A 165 12.36 2.42 -7.53
N LYS A 166 13.12 1.33 -7.69
CA LYS A 166 12.51 0.01 -7.87
C LYS A 166 11.61 -0.32 -6.68
N LEU A 167 10.42 -0.85 -6.93
CA LEU A 167 9.45 -1.08 -5.86
C LEU A 167 9.96 -2.09 -4.83
N THR A 168 10.74 -3.09 -5.26
CA THR A 168 11.39 -4.05 -4.36
C THR A 168 12.36 -3.38 -3.38
N GLU A 169 13.15 -2.41 -3.86
CA GLU A 169 14.07 -1.62 -3.05
C GLU A 169 13.33 -0.69 -2.09
N TRP A 170 12.29 0.00 -2.59
CA TRP A 170 11.48 0.88 -1.76
C TRP A 170 10.75 0.12 -0.66
N LEU A 171 10.19 -1.05 -0.93
CA LEU A 171 9.48 -1.85 0.07
C LEU A 171 10.41 -2.38 1.18
N THR A 172 11.67 -2.70 0.87
CA THR A 172 12.58 -3.38 1.80
C THR A 172 13.51 -2.46 2.60
N ASN A 173 13.80 -1.24 2.12
CA ASN A 173 14.69 -0.30 2.79
C ASN A 173 13.92 0.70 3.68
N SER A 174 14.02 0.63 5.01
CA SER A 174 13.41 1.60 5.94
C SER A 174 14.03 3.00 5.89
N SER A 175 15.28 3.10 5.43
CA SER A 175 16.01 4.35 5.32
C SER A 175 16.54 4.52 3.90
N LEU A 176 15.74 5.15 3.03
CA LEU A 176 16.28 5.80 1.85
C LEU A 176 17.04 7.04 2.33
N LEU A 177 18.29 6.85 2.74
CA LEU A 177 19.27 7.93 2.73
C LEU A 177 19.42 8.32 1.26
N LEU A 178 18.68 9.35 0.87
CA LEU A 178 18.87 9.99 -0.42
C LEU A 178 20.20 10.73 -0.34
N GLU A 179 21.31 10.05 -0.64
CA GLU A 179 22.50 10.74 -1.12
C GLU A 179 22.20 11.28 -2.53
N GLY A 180 22.42 12.58 -2.71
CA GLY A 180 22.30 13.30 -3.99
C GLY A 180 21.32 14.45 -3.94
#